data_AF-A0A7C1EL96-F1
#
_entry.id   AF-A0A7C1EL96-F1
#
_cell.length_a   1.000
_cell.length_b   1.000
_cell.length_c   1.000
_cell.angle_alpha   90.00
_cell.angle_beta   90.00
_cell.angle_gamma   90.00
#
_symmetry.space_group_name_H-M   'P 1'
#
loop_
_entity.id
_entity.type
_entity.pdbx_description
1 polymer ?
#
loop_
_entity_poly.entity_id
_entity_poly.type
_entity_poly.pdbx_seq_one_letter_code
_entity_poly.pdbx_strand_id
1 'polypeptide(L)'
;MGEIRYPGPKKIICGFIYPHPEIYEKAADALREEYGKTDFESEQMPFKHTLYYGDEMTGGLFRRFVSFEKNTAPENLAEIKIFTNSLEEKYSGEKGFRKINIDPGLLSMAKVILATTKNYSHRI
;
A
#
# COMPACT_ATOMS: atom_id res chain seq x y z
N MET A 1 -0.01 -15.42 -35.16
CA MET A 1 -0.93 -14.43 -34.55
C MET A 1 -0.91 -14.65 -33.05
N GLY A 2 -0.80 -13.60 -32.24
CA GLY A 2 -0.85 -13.72 -30.79
C GLY A 2 -2.27 -14.02 -30.32
N GLU A 3 -2.44 -15.00 -29.44
CA GLU A 3 -3.73 -15.26 -28.78
C GLU A 3 -4.09 -14.10 -27.86
N ILE A 4 -5.36 -13.68 -27.87
CA ILE A 4 -5.88 -12.73 -26.89
C ILE A 4 -5.89 -13.42 -25.53
N ARG A 5 -5.10 -12.90 -24.58
CA ARG A 5 -5.09 -13.37 -23.19
C ARG A 5 -5.45 -12.21 -22.28
N TYR A 6 -6.52 -12.38 -21.51
CA TYR A 6 -6.81 -11.44 -20.44
C TYR A 6 -5.69 -11.49 -19.40
N PRO A 7 -5.26 -10.34 -18.86
CA PRO A 7 -4.27 -10.34 -17.80
C PRO A 7 -4.83 -11.17 -16.64
N GLY A 8 -4.11 -12.22 -16.28
CA GLY A 8 -4.52 -13.12 -15.20
C GLY A 8 -4.60 -12.39 -13.85
N PRO A 9 -5.29 -13.00 -12.87
CA PRO A 9 -5.38 -12.48 -11.51
C PRO A 9 -4.00 -12.05 -10.98
N LYS A 10 -3.93 -10.85 -10.40
CA LYS A 10 -2.70 -10.31 -9.82
C LYS A 10 -2.79 -10.30 -8.31
N LYS A 11 -1.65 -10.50 -7.67
CA LYS A 11 -1.53 -10.48 -6.23
C LYS A 11 -1.52 -9.05 -5.74
N ILE A 12 -2.33 -8.76 -4.74
CA ILE A 12 -2.32 -7.45 -4.08
C ILE A 12 -1.08 -7.39 -3.20
N ILE A 13 -0.28 -6.34 -3.39
CA ILE A 13 0.85 -6.00 -2.53
C ILE A 13 0.63 -4.60 -1.97
N CYS A 14 1.04 -4.35 -0.73
CA CYS A 14 1.00 -3.02 -0.12
C CYS A 14 2.35 -2.70 0.52
N GLY A 15 2.86 -1.51 0.23
CA GLY A 15 3.95 -0.90 0.98
C GLY A 15 3.37 -0.03 2.09
N PHE A 16 3.84 -0.24 3.32
CA PHE A 16 3.48 0.56 4.48
C PHE A 16 4.66 1.40 4.93
N ILE A 17 4.40 2.65 5.29
CA ILE A 17 5.34 3.51 6.02
C ILE A 17 4.63 4.03 7.27
N TYR A 18 5.19 3.79 8.44
CA TYR A 18 4.55 4.09 9.73
C TYR A 18 5.58 4.36 10.84
N PRO A 19 5.23 5.14 11.89
CA PRO A 19 6.11 5.41 13.02
C PRO A 19 5.95 4.41 14.17
N HIS A 20 4.77 3.80 14.33
CA HIS A 20 4.45 2.91 15.46
C HIS A 20 3.82 1.60 14.99
N PRO A 21 4.23 0.43 15.50
CA PRO A 21 3.66 -0.86 15.08
C PRO A 21 2.14 -0.97 15.25
N GLU A 22 1.56 -0.29 16.25
CA GLU A 22 0.12 -0.34 16.52
C GLU A 22 -0.74 0.21 15.37
N ILE A 23 -0.26 1.25 14.67
CA ILE A 23 -1.00 1.82 13.54
C ILE A 23 -0.90 0.92 12.31
N TYR A 24 0.24 0.25 12.16
CA TYR A 24 0.43 -0.76 11.13
C TYR A 24 -0.55 -1.92 11.31
N GLU A 25 -0.64 -2.52 12.51
CA GLU A 25 -1.53 -3.67 12.72
C GLU A 25 -2.99 -3.32 12.46
N LYS A 26 -3.47 -2.17 12.94
CA LYS A 26 -4.85 -1.72 12.68
C LYS A 26 -5.16 -1.59 11.18
N ALA A 27 -4.22 -1.03 10.41
CA ALA A 27 -4.38 -0.89 8.97
C ALA A 27 -4.24 -2.22 8.23
N ALA A 28 -3.32 -3.08 8.66
CA ALA A 28 -3.12 -4.41 8.11
C ALA A 28 -4.36 -5.29 8.35
N ASP A 29 -4.97 -5.24 9.53
CA ASP A 29 -6.20 -5.97 9.85
C ASP A 29 -7.37 -5.54 8.97
N ALA A 30 -7.57 -4.23 8.77
CA ALA A 30 -8.60 -3.74 7.85
C ALA A 30 -8.38 -4.22 6.40
N LEU A 31 -7.12 -4.32 5.97
CA LEU A 31 -6.78 -4.88 4.65
C LEU A 31 -6.94 -6.41 4.61
N ARG A 32 -6.68 -7.12 5.72
CA ARG A 32 -6.90 -8.56 5.83
C ARG A 32 -8.38 -8.92 5.79
N GLU A 33 -9.24 -8.10 6.39
CA GLU A 33 -10.70 -8.26 6.33
C GLU A 33 -11.23 -8.10 4.89
N GLU A 34 -10.72 -7.11 4.15
CA GLU A 34 -11.19 -6.80 2.79
C GLU A 34 -10.57 -7.71 1.70
N TYR A 35 -9.27 -8.00 1.83
CA TYR A 35 -8.46 -8.69 0.83
C TYR A 35 -7.97 -10.08 1.25
N GLY A 36 -8.49 -10.62 2.35
CA GLY A 36 -8.12 -11.95 2.85
C GLY A 36 -6.81 -11.97 3.61
N LYS A 37 -6.42 -13.14 4.11
CA LYS A 37 -5.25 -13.28 4.97
C LYS A 37 -3.97 -12.81 4.27
N THR A 38 -3.02 -12.39 5.09
CA THR A 38 -1.66 -12.11 4.63
C THR A 38 -1.00 -13.39 4.13
N ASP A 39 -0.55 -13.38 2.89
CA ASP A 39 0.22 -14.46 2.29
C ASP A 39 1.73 -14.30 2.52
N PHE A 40 2.19 -13.04 2.49
CA PHE A 40 3.57 -12.70 2.77
C PHE A 40 3.63 -11.39 3.55
N GLU A 41 4.50 -11.36 4.54
CA GLU A 41 4.81 -10.17 5.33
C GLU A 41 6.32 -10.06 5.47
N SER A 42 6.89 -8.94 5.03
CA SER A 42 8.32 -8.70 5.20
C SER A 42 8.65 -8.43 6.67
N GLU A 43 9.93 -8.55 7.01
CA GLU A 43 10.46 -7.96 8.23
C GLU A 43 10.19 -6.43 8.26
N GLN A 44 10.13 -5.89 9.47
CA GLN A 44 10.06 -4.45 9.69
C GLN A 44 11.43 -3.82 9.44
N MET A 45 11.50 -2.91 8.47
CA MET A 45 12.74 -2.24 8.09
C MET A 45 12.73 -0.78 8.54
N PRO A 46 13.81 -0.24 9.13
CA PRO A 46 13.93 1.20 9.34
C PRO A 46 13.87 1.96 8.01
N PHE A 47 13.05 3.01 7.94
CA PHE A 47 12.88 3.87 6.78
C PHE A 47 13.56 5.23 7.06
N LYS A 48 14.75 5.42 6.49
CA LYS A 48 15.62 6.59 6.74
C LYS A 48 15.71 7.56 5.55
N HIS A 49 14.92 7.37 4.50
CA HIS A 49 15.34 7.79 3.16
C HIS A 49 14.77 9.09 2.60
N THR A 50 13.94 9.85 3.32
CA THR A 50 13.40 11.10 2.75
C THR A 50 13.15 12.20 3.79
N LEU A 51 13.59 13.42 3.47
CA LEU A 51 13.20 14.68 4.15
C LEU A 51 11.70 15.04 3.92
N TYR A 52 10.99 14.28 3.09
CA TYR A 52 9.58 14.50 2.73
C TYR A 52 8.60 14.33 3.91
N TYR A 53 9.04 13.68 5.00
CA TYR A 53 8.28 13.55 6.26
C TYR A 53 8.87 14.45 7.37
N GLY A 54 9.77 15.37 7.00
CA GLY A 54 10.48 16.25 7.92
C GLY A 54 9.54 17.22 8.62
N ASP A 55 9.71 17.30 9.94
CA ASP A 55 8.98 18.03 10.99
C ASP A 55 7.70 17.37 11.56
N GLU A 56 7.04 16.44 10.86
CA GLU A 56 5.81 15.78 11.35
C GLU A 56 6.05 14.46 12.12
N MET A 57 7.20 13.80 11.93
CA MET A 57 7.45 12.45 12.45
C MET A 57 8.79 12.34 13.18
N THR A 58 8.86 12.90 14.39
CA THR A 58 9.99 12.69 15.32
C THR A 58 9.87 11.31 15.97
N GLY A 59 10.73 10.38 15.55
CA GLY A 59 10.68 8.97 15.94
C GLY A 59 10.73 8.12 14.68
N GLY A 60 11.84 7.41 14.48
CA GLY A 60 12.18 6.78 13.19
C GLY A 60 11.02 6.03 12.54
N LEU A 61 10.91 6.18 11.22
CA LEU A 61 9.90 5.49 10.44
C LEU A 61 10.30 4.04 10.19
N PHE A 62 9.30 3.20 10.00
CA PHE A 62 9.42 1.83 9.57
C PHE A 62 8.72 1.63 8.25
N ARG A 63 9.23 0.67 7.47
CA ARG A 63 8.62 0.20 6.24
C ARG A 63 8.38 -1.31 6.32
N ARG A 64 7.25 -1.73 5.77
CA ARG A 64 6.92 -3.15 5.61
C ARG A 64 6.20 -3.37 4.28
N PHE A 65 6.43 -4.53 3.67
CA PHE A 65 5.68 -4.98 2.51
C PHE A 65 4.80 -6.16 2.90
N VAL A 66 3.55 -6.12 2.47
CA VAL A 66 2.55 -7.16 2.74
C VAL A 66 1.92 -7.58 1.43
N SER A 67 1.63 -8.86 1.27
CA SER A 67 0.77 -9.37 0.21
C SER A 67 -0.37 -10.19 0.77
N PHE A 68 -1.47 -10.28 0.02
CA PHE A 68 -2.70 -10.91 0.48
C PHE A 68 -3.07 -12.11 -0.40
N GLU A 69 -3.81 -13.07 0.16
CA GLU A 69 -4.25 -14.29 -0.53
C GLU A 69 -5.23 -14.00 -1.68
N LYS A 70 -6.09 -12.98 -1.55
CA LYS A 70 -7.05 -12.62 -2.59
C LYS A 70 -6.32 -12.04 -3.79
N ASN A 71 -6.48 -12.71 -4.93
CA ASN A 71 -6.10 -12.14 -6.21
C ASN A 71 -7.15 -11.14 -6.69
N THR A 72 -6.73 -10.18 -7.49
CA THR A 72 -7.62 -9.16 -8.05
C THR A 72 -7.35 -8.90 -9.52
N ALA A 73 -8.36 -8.34 -10.19
CA ALA A 73 -8.24 -7.87 -11.55
C ALA A 73 -7.46 -6.53 -11.58
N PRO A 74 -6.67 -6.24 -12.62
CA PRO A 74 -5.88 -5.00 -12.70
C PRO A 74 -6.69 -3.71 -12.55
N GLU A 75 -7.94 -3.73 -12.99
CA GLU A 75 -8.87 -2.61 -13.02
C GLU A 75 -9.26 -2.17 -11.60
N ASN A 76 -9.23 -3.10 -10.64
CA ASN A 76 -9.59 -2.85 -9.24
C ASN A 76 -8.53 -2.05 -8.48
N LEU A 77 -7.35 -1.79 -9.06
CA LEU A 77 -6.27 -1.07 -8.38
C LEU A 77 -6.71 0.34 -7.93
N ALA A 78 -7.58 1.00 -8.70
CA ALA A 78 -8.12 2.31 -8.34
C ALA A 78 -8.98 2.22 -7.06
N GLU A 79 -9.88 1.24 -6.98
CA GLU A 79 -10.72 0.99 -5.80
C GLU A 79 -9.88 0.64 -4.58
N ILE A 80 -8.85 -0.19 -4.77
CA ILE A 80 -7.89 -0.52 -3.71
C ILE A 80 -7.18 0.75 -3.23
N LYS A 81 -6.76 1.65 -4.14
CA LYS A 81 -6.14 2.91 -3.72
C LYS A 81 -7.11 3.79 -2.93
N ILE A 82 -8.37 3.90 -3.37
CA ILE A 82 -9.40 4.65 -2.64
C ILE A 82 -9.58 4.09 -1.23
N PHE A 83 -9.66 2.75 -1.09
CA PHE A 83 -9.75 2.11 0.22
C PHE A 83 -8.52 2.38 1.08
N THR A 84 -7.31 2.22 0.55
CA THR A 84 -6.10 2.53 1.32
C THR A 84 -6.00 3.99 1.74
N ASN A 85 -6.46 4.94 0.92
CA ASN A 85 -6.49 6.36 1.27
C ASN A 85 -7.49 6.62 2.41
N SER A 86 -8.66 5.97 2.40
CA SER A 86 -9.63 6.13 3.49
C SER A 86 -9.10 5.56 4.81
N LEU A 87 -8.28 4.50 4.76
CA LEU A 87 -7.54 4.01 5.94
C LEU A 87 -6.49 5.01 6.41
N GLU A 88 -5.68 5.59 5.50
CA GLU A 88 -4.72 6.64 5.85
C GLU A 88 -5.43 7.81 6.56
N GLU A 89 -6.57 8.25 6.05
CA GLU A 89 -7.39 9.33 6.63
C GLU A 89 -7.99 8.94 7.99
N LYS A 90 -8.63 7.77 8.07
CA LYS A 90 -9.22 7.22 9.31
C LYS A 90 -8.21 7.15 10.47
N TYR A 91 -6.95 6.88 10.14
CA TYR A 91 -5.86 6.73 11.11
C TYR A 91 -5.00 7.99 11.26
N SER A 92 -5.33 9.07 10.58
CA SER A 92 -4.65 10.36 10.73
C SER A 92 -4.86 10.97 12.11
N GLY A 93 -3.89 11.77 12.58
CA GLY A 93 -3.98 12.45 13.87
C GLY A 93 -4.88 13.69 13.85
N GLU A 94 -5.17 14.23 15.04
CA GLU A 94 -6.02 15.43 15.25
C GLU A 94 -5.59 16.67 14.44
N LYS A 95 -4.35 16.72 13.96
CA LYS A 95 -3.80 17.83 13.16
C LYS A 95 -3.80 17.56 11.64
N GLY A 96 -4.40 16.48 11.16
CA GLY A 96 -4.41 16.12 9.74
C GLY A 96 -3.10 15.52 9.22
N PHE A 97 -2.14 15.28 10.11
CA PHE A 97 -0.89 14.59 9.78
C PHE A 97 -1.13 13.09 9.64
N ARG A 98 -0.71 12.52 8.51
CA ARG A 98 -0.87 11.09 8.24
C ARG A 98 0.05 10.30 9.16
N LYS A 99 -0.53 9.41 9.96
CA LYS A 99 0.24 8.50 10.83
C LYS A 99 0.70 7.23 10.11
N ILE A 100 0.18 6.98 8.92
CA ILE A 100 0.55 5.85 8.08
C ILE A 100 0.42 6.24 6.62
N ASN A 101 1.30 5.72 5.79
CA ASN A 101 1.14 5.71 4.35
C ASN A 101 1.06 4.26 3.86
N ILE A 102 0.11 4.02 2.96
CA ILE A 102 -0.25 2.73 2.41
C ILE A 102 -0.31 2.88 0.89
N ASP A 103 0.67 2.28 0.22
CA ASP A 103 0.76 2.29 -1.24
C ASP A 103 0.45 0.90 -1.79
N PRO A 104 -0.78 0.69 -2.32
CA PRO A 104 -1.15 -0.57 -2.93
C PRO A 104 -0.56 -0.70 -4.33
N GLY A 105 -0.36 -1.95 -4.71
CA GLY A 105 0.11 -2.37 -6.00
C GLY A 105 -0.33 -3.77 -6.35
N LEU A 106 -0.04 -4.16 -7.58
CA LEU A 106 -0.34 -5.45 -8.16
C LEU A 106 0.94 -6.12 -8.64
N LEU A 107 1.15 -7.34 -8.19
CA LEU A 107 2.25 -8.20 -8.59
C LEU A 107 1.74 -9.32 -9.50
N SER A 108 2.39 -9.50 -10.65
CA SER A 108 2.30 -10.70 -11.47
C SER A 108 3.69 -11.21 -11.79
N MET A 109 3.78 -12.41 -12.38
CA MET A 109 5.07 -12.99 -12.82
C MET A 109 5.84 -12.09 -13.80
N ALA A 110 5.16 -11.15 -14.46
CA ALA A 110 5.76 -10.31 -15.49
C ALA A 110 6.00 -8.85 -15.05
N LYS A 111 5.29 -8.34 -14.04
CA LYS A 111 5.35 -6.92 -13.67
C LYS A 111 4.86 -6.61 -12.26
N VAL A 112 5.36 -5.49 -11.74
CA VAL A 112 4.85 -4.80 -10.55
C VAL A 112 4.17 -3.50 -11.01
N ILE A 113 2.95 -3.24 -10.55
CA ILE A 113 2.19 -2.00 -10.80
C ILE A 113 1.92 -1.35 -9.45
N LEU A 114 2.20 -0.07 -9.28
CA LEU A 114 1.91 0.67 -8.05
C LEU A 114 0.88 1.77 -8.33
N ALA A 115 -0.10 1.92 -7.44
CA ALA A 115 -1.04 3.04 -7.50
C ALA A 115 -0.40 4.29 -6.89
N THR A 116 -0.57 5.44 -7.54
CA THR A 116 -0.16 6.73 -6.98
C THR A 116 -1.18 7.79 -7.35
N THR A 117 -1.49 8.68 -6.41
CA THR A 117 -2.27 9.90 -6.66
C THR A 117 -1.38 11.10 -6.97
N LYS A 118 -0.04 10.94 -6.89
CA LYS A 118 0.92 11.99 -7.27
C LYS A 118 0.94 12.10 -8.78
N ASN A 119 0.38 13.20 -9.28
CA ASN A 119 0.37 13.55 -10.68
C ASN A 119 1.84 13.71 -11.16
N TYR A 120 2.21 13.05 -12.25
CA TYR A 120 3.53 13.18 -12.86
C TYR A 120 3.34 13.37 -14.36
N SER A 121 4.18 14.21 -14.97
CA SER A 121 3.98 14.82 -16.30
C SER A 121 3.72 13.87 -17.48
N HIS A 122 3.90 12.56 -17.32
CA HIS A 122 3.65 11.54 -18.36
C HIS A 122 2.50 10.57 -18.02
N ARG A 123 1.64 10.87 -17.04
CA ARG A 123 0.55 10.00 -16.60
C ARG A 123 -0.81 10.66 -16.86
N ILE A 124 -1.72 9.94 -17.51
CA ILE A 124 -3.15 10.27 -17.65
C ILE A 124 -3.87 9.72 -16.43
#